data_AF-A0A9W6BJH6-F1
#
_entry.id   AF-A0A9W6BJH6-F1
#
_cell.length_a   1.000
_cell.length_b   1.000
_cell.length_c   1.000
_cell.angle_alpha   90.00
_cell.angle_beta   90.00
_cell.angle_gamma   90.00
#
_symmetry.space_group_name_H-M   'P 1'
#
loop_
_entity.id
_entity.type
_entity.pdbx_description
1 polymer ?
#
loop_
_entity_poly.entity_id
_entity_poly.type
_entity_poly.pdbx_seq_one_letter_code
_entity_poly.pdbx_strand_id
1 'polypeptide(L)'
;MCYNAANMWRMAWVSPLPGADLNGSILAAGHQRTFRLPGQNKERQSLVRINPTWALTGKEPRSFTKTPLPVFYISLRQPEKPFEDLRPINNRIAIYTSHAEQLANSYQSSVLHAELAAAGEEFRSEIKYGIVVRVNSIDASASGSANITVCRIGSLKESSSDGSCSDGRDNDCDGSPAFTSASAAFAAAAASTDSTDSAAAAAESAATAALVA
;
A
#
# COMPACT_ATOMS: atom_id res chain seq x y z
N MET A 1 0.41 27.52 -12.45
CA MET A 1 0.16 27.01 -11.10
C MET A 1 -0.71 25.77 -11.22
N CYS A 2 -0.15 24.58 -11.02
CA CYS A 2 -0.89 23.31 -11.12
C CYS A 2 -1.64 23.04 -9.80
N TYR A 3 -2.95 22.86 -9.85
CA TYR A 3 -3.76 22.53 -8.68
C TYR A 3 -3.27 21.23 -8.01
N ASN A 4 -3.33 21.14 -6.68
CA ASN A 4 -3.03 19.90 -5.97
C ASN A 4 -4.11 18.83 -6.21
N ALA A 5 -3.80 17.58 -5.87
CA ALA A 5 -4.68 16.44 -6.14
C ALA A 5 -6.06 16.56 -5.50
N ALA A 6 -6.15 17.08 -4.28
CA ALA A 6 -7.43 17.28 -3.59
C ALA A 6 -8.33 18.24 -4.40
N ASN A 7 -7.80 19.39 -4.83
CA ASN A 7 -8.55 20.36 -5.62
C ASN A 7 -8.90 19.84 -7.01
N MET A 8 -7.99 19.15 -7.69
CA MET A 8 -8.29 18.56 -9.00
C MET A 8 -9.36 17.47 -8.91
N TRP A 9 -9.37 16.66 -7.85
CA TRP A 9 -10.40 15.64 -7.63
C TRP A 9 -11.79 16.25 -7.40
N ARG A 10 -11.86 17.34 -6.62
CA ARG A 10 -13.12 18.07 -6.39
C ARG A 10 -13.70 18.65 -7.68
N MET A 11 -12.84 19.08 -8.60
CA MET A 11 -13.24 19.55 -9.94
C MET A 11 -13.51 18.40 -10.92
N ALA A 12 -13.42 17.14 -10.48
CA ALA A 12 -13.53 15.93 -11.29
C ALA A 12 -12.53 15.84 -12.46
N TRP A 13 -11.42 16.59 -12.38
CA TRP A 13 -10.33 16.58 -13.36
C TRP A 13 -9.43 15.35 -13.20
N VAL A 14 -9.32 14.86 -11.98
CA VAL A 14 -8.66 13.59 -11.66
C VAL A 14 -9.57 12.72 -10.81
N SER A 15 -9.40 11.41 -10.92
CA SER A 15 -10.06 10.39 -10.12
C SER A 15 -9.04 9.43 -9.54
N PRO A 16 -9.39 8.68 -8.48
CA PRO A 16 -8.53 7.62 -7.99
C PRO A 16 -8.21 6.58 -9.08
N LEU A 17 -7.03 5.98 -8.98
CA LEU A 17 -6.72 4.76 -9.73
C LEU A 17 -7.74 3.65 -9.41
N PRO A 18 -7.96 2.67 -10.31
CA PRO A 18 -8.78 1.50 -9.99
C PRO A 18 -8.33 0.83 -8.69
N GLY A 19 -9.24 0.67 -7.73
CA GLY A 19 -8.96 0.10 -6.42
C GLY A 19 -8.17 0.99 -5.45
N ALA A 20 -7.96 2.27 -5.80
CA ALA A 20 -7.20 3.24 -5.00
C ALA A 20 -8.07 4.30 -4.29
N ASP A 21 -9.39 4.11 -4.24
CA ASP A 21 -10.27 4.85 -3.31
C ASP A 21 -10.47 3.97 -2.07
N LEU A 22 -9.61 4.18 -1.08
CA LEU A 22 -9.44 3.32 0.09
C LEU A 22 -10.26 3.84 1.27
N ASN A 23 -10.79 2.91 2.05
CA ASN A 23 -11.49 3.17 3.31
C ASN A 23 -11.34 1.97 4.26
N GLY A 24 -11.99 1.99 5.42
CA GLY A 24 -11.86 0.95 6.44
C GLY A 24 -12.32 -0.45 6.06
N SER A 25 -13.14 -0.62 5.01
CA SER A 25 -13.50 -1.95 4.52
C SER A 25 -12.52 -2.49 3.47
N ILE A 26 -11.75 -1.60 2.83
CA ILE A 26 -10.84 -1.95 1.73
C ILE A 26 -9.38 -2.06 2.22
N LEU A 27 -9.00 -1.19 3.16
CA LEU A 27 -7.68 -1.11 3.77
C LEU A 27 -7.78 -1.49 5.25
N ALA A 28 -7.75 -2.80 5.50
CA ALA A 28 -7.66 -3.34 6.85
C ALA A 28 -6.27 -3.04 7.46
N ALA A 29 -6.19 -3.08 8.79
CA ALA A 29 -4.91 -2.98 9.48
C ALA A 29 -3.95 -4.10 9.02
N GLY A 30 -2.68 -3.74 8.91
CA GLY A 30 -1.57 -4.57 8.44
C GLY A 30 -1.64 -5.03 6.99
N HIS A 31 -2.63 -4.57 6.22
CA HIS A 31 -2.68 -4.83 4.79
C HIS A 31 -1.99 -3.73 4.01
N GLN A 32 -1.03 -4.15 3.20
CA GLN A 32 -0.36 -3.30 2.24
C GLN A 32 -1.06 -3.35 0.88
N ARG A 33 -1.10 -2.22 0.18
CA ARG A 33 -1.51 -2.13 -1.21
C ARG A 33 -0.51 -1.32 -2.00
N THR A 34 -0.04 -1.88 -3.11
CA THR A 34 0.91 -1.22 -4.01
C THR A 34 0.18 -0.62 -5.19
N PHE A 35 0.53 0.62 -5.53
CA PHE A 35 -0.03 1.34 -6.66
C PHE A 35 1.08 1.89 -7.54
N ARG A 36 0.87 1.83 -8.86
CA ARG A 36 1.68 2.57 -9.83
C ARG A 36 0.99 3.89 -10.13
N LEU A 37 1.51 4.98 -9.56
CA LEU A 37 1.03 6.34 -9.77
C LEU A 37 1.62 6.93 -11.06
N PRO A 38 0.80 7.27 -12.06
CA PRO A 38 1.23 8.12 -13.16
C PRO A 38 1.32 9.58 -12.70
N GLY A 39 1.96 10.42 -13.51
CA GLY A 39 2.00 11.86 -13.30
C GLY A 39 0.60 12.46 -13.22
N GLN A 40 0.36 13.31 -12.22
CA GLN A 40 -0.96 13.90 -11.96
C GLN A 40 -1.52 14.71 -13.15
N ASN A 41 -0.65 15.27 -13.99
CA ASN A 41 -1.01 16.03 -15.18
C ASN A 41 -1.00 15.20 -16.48
N LYS A 42 -0.67 13.91 -16.42
CA LYS A 42 -0.56 13.03 -17.59
C LYS A 42 -1.75 12.10 -17.75
N GLU A 43 -2.42 11.74 -16.65
CA GLU A 43 -3.57 10.84 -16.67
C GLU A 43 -4.72 11.34 -15.80
N ARG A 44 -5.96 11.00 -16.18
CA ARG A 44 -7.15 11.31 -15.37
C ARG A 44 -7.20 10.47 -14.10
N GLN A 45 -6.70 9.23 -14.15
CA GLN A 45 -6.64 8.33 -13.00
C GLN A 45 -5.23 8.36 -12.43
N SER A 46 -4.95 9.23 -11.47
CA SER A 46 -3.57 9.56 -11.09
C SER A 46 -3.35 9.79 -9.61
N LEU A 47 -4.26 9.32 -8.76
CA LEU A 47 -4.14 9.48 -7.31
C LEU A 47 -4.60 8.25 -6.54
N VAL A 48 -4.11 8.13 -5.32
CA VAL A 48 -4.71 7.29 -4.27
C VAL A 48 -5.47 8.23 -3.33
N ARG A 49 -6.71 7.88 -3.01
CA ARG A 49 -7.55 8.58 -2.05
C ARG A 49 -7.79 7.66 -0.86
N ILE A 50 -7.61 8.16 0.36
CA ILE A 50 -7.81 7.37 1.57
C ILE A 50 -8.74 8.12 2.51
N ASN A 51 -9.92 7.55 2.72
CA ASN A 51 -10.88 8.02 3.71
C ASN A 51 -10.73 7.16 4.98
N PRO A 52 -10.15 7.67 6.08
CA PRO A 52 -9.88 6.89 7.28
C PRO A 52 -11.15 6.65 8.10
N THR A 53 -12.15 5.99 7.53
CA THR A 53 -13.46 5.76 8.16
C THR A 53 -13.38 4.96 9.46
N TRP A 54 -12.29 4.20 9.66
CA TRP A 54 -12.00 3.50 10.91
C TRP A 54 -11.64 4.42 12.08
N ALA A 55 -11.27 5.66 11.81
CA ALA A 55 -10.95 6.65 12.84
C ALA A 55 -12.20 7.44 13.30
N LEU A 56 -13.38 7.10 12.77
CA LEU A 56 -14.66 7.65 13.20
C LEU A 56 -15.10 6.99 14.50
N THR A 57 -15.58 7.80 15.43
CA THR A 57 -16.21 7.35 16.69
C THR A 57 -17.72 7.29 16.58
N GLY A 58 -18.30 7.79 15.48
CA GLY A 58 -19.74 7.86 15.25
C GLY A 58 -20.41 9.11 15.83
N LYS A 59 -19.64 9.97 16.51
CA LYS A 59 -20.12 11.23 17.11
C LYS A 59 -19.78 12.46 16.25
N GLU A 60 -19.01 12.27 15.18
CA GLU A 60 -18.54 13.37 14.36
C GLU A 60 -19.68 13.99 13.54
N PRO A 61 -19.74 15.33 13.43
CA PRO A 61 -20.75 16.01 12.62
C PRO A 61 -20.56 15.66 11.14
N ARG A 62 -21.66 15.27 10.48
CA ARG A 62 -21.68 15.02 9.03
C ARG A 62 -22.22 16.26 8.31
N SER A 63 -21.58 16.63 7.22
CA SER A 63 -22.04 17.69 6.33
C SER A 63 -21.90 17.23 4.89
N PHE A 64 -22.82 17.64 4.02
CA PHE A 64 -22.71 17.42 2.58
C PHE A 64 -21.50 18.13 1.96
N THR A 65 -20.95 19.14 2.64
CA THR A 65 -19.82 19.94 2.13
C THR A 65 -18.49 19.59 2.77
N LYS A 66 -18.49 18.80 3.85
CA LYS A 66 -17.28 18.47 4.59
C LYS A 66 -17.30 17.06 5.16
N THR A 67 -16.18 16.37 5.02
CA THR A 67 -15.92 15.10 5.67
C THR A 67 -15.55 15.33 7.14
N PRO A 68 -16.06 14.47 8.06
CA PRO A 68 -15.75 14.55 9.49
C PRO A 68 -14.26 14.34 9.82
N LEU A 69 -13.54 13.63 8.95
CA LEU A 69 -12.11 13.37 9.07
C LEU A 69 -11.38 13.85 7.81
N PRO A 70 -10.08 14.19 7.91
CA PRO A 70 -9.29 14.52 6.74
C PRO A 70 -9.18 13.30 5.82
N VAL A 71 -9.50 13.49 4.55
CA VAL A 71 -9.24 12.53 3.48
C VAL A 71 -7.84 12.76 2.94
N PHE A 72 -7.05 11.71 2.79
CA PHE A 72 -5.70 11.78 2.23
C PHE A 72 -5.75 11.63 0.71
N TYR A 73 -4.94 12.43 0.02
CA TYR A 73 -4.78 12.44 -1.42
C TYR A 73 -3.28 12.30 -1.73
N ILE A 74 -2.90 11.20 -2.35
CA ILE A 74 -1.53 10.86 -2.67
C ILE A 74 -1.39 10.87 -4.19
N SER A 75 -0.44 11.64 -4.71
CA SER A 75 -0.27 11.82 -6.16
C SER A 75 1.19 12.07 -6.52
N LEU A 76 1.59 11.63 -7.72
CA LEU A 76 2.89 11.98 -8.29
C LEU A 76 2.86 13.38 -8.91
N ARG A 77 3.66 14.29 -8.36
CA ARG A 77 3.95 15.61 -8.94
C ARG A 77 5.19 15.53 -9.82
N GLN A 78 5.09 16.13 -11.00
CA GLN A 78 6.18 16.21 -11.96
C GLN A 78 6.45 17.69 -12.27
N PRO A 79 7.70 18.08 -12.48
CA PRO A 79 8.01 19.44 -12.89
C PRO A 79 7.51 19.67 -14.32
N GLU A 80 6.59 20.61 -14.49
CA GLU A 80 6.03 20.98 -15.79
C GLU A 80 6.39 22.44 -16.09
N LYS A 81 7.41 22.67 -16.93
CA LYS A 81 7.77 24.04 -17.35
C LYS A 81 6.73 24.58 -18.34
N PRO A 82 6.32 25.86 -18.26
CA PRO A 82 6.76 26.90 -17.31
C PRO A 82 5.92 26.99 -16.03
N PHE A 83 4.97 26.08 -15.80
CA PHE A 83 3.91 26.22 -14.80
C PHE A 83 4.26 25.72 -13.39
N GLU A 84 5.25 24.85 -13.28
CA GLU A 84 5.76 24.23 -12.06
C GLU A 84 7.30 24.30 -12.00
N ASP A 85 7.81 25.23 -11.18
CA ASP A 85 9.20 25.23 -10.71
C ASP A 85 9.24 24.49 -9.36
N LEU A 86 9.23 23.16 -9.43
CA LEU A 86 9.47 22.32 -8.25
C LEU A 86 10.95 22.48 -7.90
N ARG A 87 11.27 22.98 -6.70
CA ARG A 87 12.66 23.01 -6.22
C ARG A 87 12.82 22.04 -5.06
N PRO A 88 13.72 21.04 -5.14
CA PRO A 88 14.52 20.65 -6.33
C PRO A 88 13.63 20.10 -7.48
N ILE A 89 14.13 20.20 -8.74
CA ILE A 89 13.40 19.84 -9.98
C ILE A 89 13.36 18.32 -10.12
N ASN A 90 12.55 17.69 -9.28
CA ASN A 90 12.45 16.25 -9.17
C ASN A 90 10.97 15.85 -9.16
N ASN A 91 10.69 14.67 -9.71
CA ASN A 91 9.42 14.02 -9.48
C ASN A 91 9.28 13.69 -7.98
N ARG A 92 8.09 13.90 -7.41
CA ARG A 92 7.85 13.66 -5.99
C ARG A 92 6.42 13.23 -5.72
N ILE A 93 6.26 12.33 -4.76
CA ILE A 93 4.96 11.97 -4.21
C ILE A 93 4.54 13.06 -3.24
N ALA A 94 3.44 13.75 -3.55
CA ALA A 94 2.86 14.73 -2.65
C ALA A 94 1.66 14.12 -1.91
N ILE A 95 1.61 14.33 -0.60
CA ILE A 95 0.56 13.82 0.28
C ILE A 95 -0.20 15.01 0.86
N TYR A 96 -1.44 15.17 0.42
CA TYR A 96 -2.33 16.21 0.89
C TYR A 96 -3.45 15.64 1.75
N THR A 97 -3.98 16.43 2.67
CA THR A 97 -5.30 16.18 3.23
C THR A 97 -6.28 17.28 2.89
N SER A 98 -7.57 16.91 2.82
CA SER A 98 -8.66 17.87 2.78
C SER A 98 -9.87 17.33 3.54
N HIS A 99 -10.66 18.24 4.11
CA HIS A 99 -11.97 17.92 4.67
C HIS A 99 -13.09 18.08 3.63
N ALA A 100 -12.77 18.32 2.37
CA ALA A 100 -13.77 18.64 1.37
C ALA A 100 -14.42 17.39 0.78
N GLU A 101 -15.74 17.42 0.61
CA GLU A 101 -16.42 16.49 -0.29
C GLU A 101 -16.28 16.93 -1.76
N GLN A 102 -16.75 16.10 -2.70
CA GLN A 102 -16.74 16.36 -4.14
C GLN A 102 -17.78 17.41 -4.56
N LEU A 103 -17.93 18.49 -3.79
CA LEU A 103 -18.76 19.64 -4.13
C LEU A 103 -17.84 20.82 -4.43
N ALA A 104 -17.92 21.36 -5.64
CA ALA A 104 -17.10 22.47 -6.13
C ALA A 104 -17.69 23.86 -5.78
N ASN A 105 -18.51 23.96 -4.73
CA ASN A 105 -19.27 25.18 -4.41
C ASN A 105 -18.48 26.21 -3.57
N SER A 106 -17.30 25.88 -3.06
CA SER A 106 -16.44 26.83 -2.36
C SER A 106 -14.96 26.45 -2.41
N TYR A 107 -14.07 27.44 -2.29
CA TYR A 107 -12.67 27.17 -1.99
C TYR A 107 -12.59 26.43 -0.65
N GLN A 108 -11.90 25.31 -0.62
CA GLN A 108 -11.57 24.62 0.63
C GLN A 108 -10.07 24.39 0.66
N SER A 109 -9.48 24.63 1.82
CA SER A 109 -8.07 24.43 2.04
C SER A 109 -7.73 22.94 2.01
N SER A 110 -6.57 22.66 1.44
CA SER A 110 -5.87 21.39 1.58
C SER A 110 -4.55 21.63 2.30
N VAL A 111 -4.12 20.68 3.12
CA VAL A 111 -2.83 20.75 3.84
C VAL A 111 -1.85 19.80 3.17
N LEU A 112 -0.66 20.27 2.83
CA LEU A 112 0.46 19.42 2.40
C LEU A 112 1.14 18.86 3.65
N HIS A 113 1.27 17.53 3.73
CA HIS A 113 1.94 16.86 4.85
C HIS A 113 3.37 16.48 4.52
N ALA A 114 3.58 15.93 3.32
CA ALA A 114 4.89 15.43 2.92
C ALA A 114 5.06 15.49 1.39
N GLU A 115 6.32 15.65 0.99
CA GLU A 115 6.79 15.43 -0.36
C GLU A 115 7.92 14.41 -0.29
N LEU A 116 7.71 13.24 -0.91
CA LEU A 116 8.67 12.14 -0.93
C LEU A 116 9.30 12.07 -2.33
N ALA A 117 10.61 12.28 -2.43
CA ALA A 117 11.35 12.43 -3.67
C ALA A 117 12.26 11.25 -3.99
N ALA A 118 12.46 10.31 -3.05
CA ALA A 118 13.35 9.16 -3.25
C ALA A 118 12.71 7.83 -2.87
N ALA A 119 13.22 6.75 -3.45
CA ALA A 119 12.88 5.39 -3.05
C ALA A 119 13.33 5.13 -1.60
N GLY A 120 12.51 4.39 -0.84
CA GLY A 120 12.73 4.12 0.57
C GLY A 120 12.21 5.21 1.51
N GLU A 121 11.88 6.41 1.01
CA GLU A 121 11.24 7.43 1.83
C GLU A 121 9.81 7.01 2.20
N GLU A 122 9.41 7.36 3.43
CA GLU A 122 8.09 7.07 3.93
C GLU A 122 7.47 8.26 4.66
N PHE A 123 6.14 8.32 4.61
CA PHE A 123 5.32 9.20 5.42
C PHE A 123 4.49 8.36 6.38
N ARG A 124 4.46 8.75 7.65
CA ARG A 124 3.59 8.18 8.67
C ARG A 124 2.65 9.26 9.19
N SER A 125 1.35 9.00 9.13
CA SER A 125 0.36 9.90 9.73
C SER A 125 0.31 9.72 11.25
N GLU A 126 -0.44 10.58 11.93
CA GLU A 126 -0.83 10.36 13.33
C GLU A 126 -1.45 8.97 13.51
N ILE A 127 -1.22 8.35 14.68
CA ILE A 127 -1.68 7.00 15.02
C ILE A 127 -3.19 6.83 14.87
N LYS A 128 -3.96 7.90 15.11
CA LYS A 128 -5.41 7.90 14.94
C LYS A 128 -5.81 7.52 13.50
N TYR A 129 -5.08 8.01 12.50
CA TYR A 129 -5.33 7.67 11.10
C TYR A 129 -4.53 6.44 10.69
N GLY A 130 -3.33 6.25 11.24
CA GLY A 130 -2.52 5.05 11.07
C GLY A 130 -2.13 4.77 9.62
N ILE A 131 -1.92 5.78 8.78
CA ILE A 131 -1.52 5.62 7.38
C ILE A 131 0.00 5.66 7.26
N VAL A 132 0.55 4.68 6.55
CA VAL A 132 1.93 4.69 6.06
C VAL A 132 1.92 4.72 4.53
N VAL A 133 2.71 5.61 3.95
CA VAL A 133 2.95 5.67 2.52
C VAL A 133 4.44 5.54 2.31
N ARG A 134 4.87 4.48 1.62
CA ARG A 134 6.27 4.22 1.28
C ARG A 134 6.47 4.34 -0.22
N VAL A 135 7.56 4.97 -0.61
CA VAL A 135 7.98 5.04 -2.01
C VAL A 135 8.85 3.84 -2.33
N ASN A 136 8.39 2.97 -3.23
CA ASN A 136 9.18 1.83 -3.69
C ASN A 136 10.13 2.26 -4.81
N SER A 137 9.65 3.07 -5.75
CA SER A 137 10.45 3.65 -6.82
C SER A 137 9.79 4.89 -7.40
N ILE A 138 10.60 5.82 -7.92
CA ILE A 138 10.15 6.98 -8.69
C ILE A 138 10.99 7.02 -9.97
N ASP A 139 10.33 6.96 -11.13
CA ASP A 139 10.99 7.24 -12.41
C ASP A 139 11.27 8.74 -12.52
N ALA A 140 12.52 9.11 -12.79
CA ALA A 140 12.96 10.50 -12.92
C ALA A 140 12.53 11.16 -14.24
N SER A 141 12.00 10.39 -15.20
CA SER A 141 11.52 10.91 -16.49
C SER A 141 10.34 11.89 -16.31
N ALA A 142 10.23 12.87 -17.20
CA ALA A 142 9.10 13.82 -17.23
C ALA A 142 7.74 13.16 -17.56
N SER A 143 7.75 11.92 -18.07
CA SER A 143 6.56 11.06 -18.24
C SER A 143 6.56 9.88 -17.27
N GLY A 144 7.41 9.94 -16.23
CA GLY A 144 7.65 8.85 -15.31
C GLY A 144 6.42 8.49 -14.46
N SER A 145 6.49 7.29 -13.90
CA SER A 145 5.55 6.78 -12.90
C SER A 145 6.28 6.51 -11.59
N ALA A 146 5.54 6.44 -10.49
CA ALA A 146 6.07 6.06 -9.20
C ALA A 146 5.31 4.85 -8.65
N ASN A 147 6.03 3.89 -8.07
CA ASN A 147 5.42 2.79 -7.34
C ASN A 147 5.43 3.13 -5.86
N ILE A 148 4.25 3.14 -5.25
CA ILE A 148 4.10 3.39 -3.81
C ILE A 148 3.40 2.22 -3.15
N THR A 149 3.72 1.97 -1.90
CA THR A 149 2.96 1.09 -1.02
C THR A 149 2.22 1.93 0.01
N VAL A 150 0.93 1.64 0.18
CA VAL A 150 0.09 2.22 1.23
C VAL A 150 -0.26 1.12 2.21
N CYS A 151 -0.11 1.40 3.50
CA CYS A 151 -0.43 0.48 4.57
C CYS A 151 -1.20 1.21 5.68
N ARG A 152 -2.03 0.44 6.41
CA ARG A 152 -2.68 0.92 7.62
C ARG A 152 -2.09 0.22 8.85
N ILE A 153 -1.54 1.00 9.77
CA ILE A 153 -1.06 0.54 11.07
C ILE A 153 -2.25 0.12 11.93
N GLY A 154 -2.15 -1.06 12.54
CA GLY A 154 -3.09 -1.56 13.56
C GLY A 154 -2.63 -1.24 14.98
N SER A 155 -1.32 -1.27 15.22
CA SER A 155 -0.67 -1.01 16.51
C SER A 155 0.76 -0.48 16.28
N LEU A 156 1.35 0.20 17.26
CA LEU A 156 2.73 0.70 17.15
C LEU A 156 3.80 -0.40 17.17
N LYS A 157 3.42 -1.63 17.48
CA LYS A 157 4.30 -2.79 17.58
C LYS A 157 3.49 -4.07 17.47
N GLU A 158 4.05 -5.07 16.81
CA GLU A 158 3.57 -6.45 16.92
C GLU A 158 3.84 -6.94 18.35
N SER A 159 2.78 -7.23 19.09
CA SER A 159 2.94 -7.73 20.46
C SER A 159 2.99 -9.25 20.44
N SER A 160 3.99 -9.83 21.10
CA SER A 160 4.07 -11.27 21.32
C SER A 160 2.98 -11.80 22.28
N SER A 161 2.23 -10.91 22.94
CA SER A 161 1.22 -11.27 23.94
C SER A 161 -0.23 -11.27 23.44
N ASP A 162 -0.53 -10.69 22.28
CA ASP A 162 -1.89 -10.57 21.74
C ASP A 162 -2.17 -11.49 20.54
N GLY A 163 -1.20 -12.33 20.16
CA GLY A 163 -1.33 -13.24 19.02
C GLY A 163 -1.23 -12.54 17.65
N SER A 164 -0.85 -11.26 17.60
CA SER A 164 -0.63 -10.52 16.35
C SER A 164 0.57 -11.04 15.54
N CYS A 165 1.49 -11.80 16.16
CA CYS A 165 2.65 -12.35 15.48
C CYS A 165 2.36 -13.50 14.49
N SER A 166 1.11 -14.01 14.40
CA SER A 166 0.79 -15.22 13.64
C SER A 166 -0.34 -15.07 12.62
N ASP A 167 -0.89 -13.86 12.41
CA ASP A 167 -1.94 -13.62 11.41
C ASP A 167 -1.38 -13.33 10.00
N GLY A 168 -0.05 -13.26 9.86
CA GLY A 168 0.66 -13.01 8.61
C GLY A 168 0.52 -11.58 8.09
N ARG A 169 0.09 -10.62 8.93
CA ARG A 169 -0.07 -9.21 8.57
C ARG A 169 1.06 -8.38 9.14
N ASP A 170 1.48 -7.37 8.40
CA ASP A 170 2.51 -6.40 8.82
C ASP A 170 1.82 -5.24 9.56
N ASN A 171 1.52 -5.44 10.84
CA ASN A 171 0.64 -4.55 11.61
C ASN A 171 1.28 -3.19 11.94
N ASP A 172 2.60 -3.06 11.87
CA ASP A 172 3.36 -1.82 12.06
C ASP A 172 3.86 -1.20 10.73
N CYS A 173 3.57 -1.87 9.61
CA CYS A 173 3.85 -1.45 8.24
C CYS A 173 5.35 -1.23 7.97
N ASP A 174 6.22 -2.05 8.56
CA ASP A 174 7.67 -1.90 8.41
C ASP A 174 8.24 -2.56 7.14
N GLY A 175 7.46 -3.43 6.50
CA GLY A 175 7.86 -4.21 5.32
C GLY A 175 8.16 -5.68 5.61
N SER A 176 8.00 -6.13 6.85
CA SER A 176 8.14 -7.52 7.28
C SER A 176 6.78 -8.03 7.75
N PRO A 177 6.20 -9.09 7.14
CA PRO A 177 5.04 -9.71 7.75
C PRO A 177 5.44 -10.28 9.12
N ALA A 178 4.55 -10.16 10.09
CA ALA A 178 4.73 -10.77 11.40
C ALA A 178 5.25 -12.20 11.25
N PHE A 179 6.40 -12.46 11.88
CA PHE A 179 7.20 -13.68 11.77
C PHE A 179 6.32 -14.91 11.54
N THR A 180 6.24 -15.41 10.30
CA THR A 180 5.64 -16.74 10.07
C THR A 180 6.48 -17.71 10.87
N SER A 181 5.96 -18.16 12.01
CA SER A 181 6.67 -19.15 12.83
C SER A 181 7.20 -20.25 11.92
N ALA A 182 8.46 -20.61 12.13
CA ALA A 182 9.20 -21.58 11.33
C ALA A 182 8.60 -23.01 11.29
N SER A 183 7.33 -23.19 11.69
CA SER A 183 6.57 -24.43 11.62
C SER A 183 6.09 -24.77 10.19
N ALA A 184 5.91 -23.79 9.30
CA ALA A 184 5.58 -24.07 7.89
C ALA A 184 6.79 -24.62 7.10
N ALA A 185 8.01 -24.17 7.43
CA ALA A 185 9.23 -24.73 6.85
C ALA A 185 9.53 -26.14 7.38
N PHE A 186 9.15 -26.45 8.63
CA PHE A 186 9.29 -27.80 9.19
C PHE A 186 8.21 -28.77 8.67
N ALA A 187 7.01 -28.30 8.34
CA ALA A 187 5.97 -29.13 7.72
C ALA A 187 6.29 -29.50 6.26
N ALA A 188 6.93 -28.58 5.50
CA ALA A 188 7.41 -28.88 4.16
C ALA A 188 8.65 -29.80 4.16
N ALA A 189 9.53 -29.68 5.16
CA ALA A 189 10.67 -30.57 5.32
C ALA A 189 10.24 -32.00 5.73
N ALA A 190 9.27 -32.13 6.65
CA ALA A 190 8.73 -33.42 7.08
C ALA A 190 7.95 -34.16 5.99
N ALA A 191 7.33 -33.44 5.05
CA ALA A 191 6.68 -34.04 3.88
C ALA A 191 7.67 -34.47 2.77
N SER A 192 8.92 -34.00 2.81
CA SER A 192 9.97 -34.37 1.82
C SER A 192 10.90 -35.50 2.28
N THR A 193 10.85 -35.87 3.56
CA THR A 193 11.67 -36.96 4.12
C THR A 193 11.03 -38.35 4.03
N ASP A 194 9.82 -38.49 3.49
CA ASP A 194 9.11 -39.78 3.42
C ASP A 194 9.01 -40.35 1.99
N SER A 195 10.06 -40.19 1.17
CA SER A 195 10.08 -40.78 -0.18
C SER A 195 11.42 -41.32 -0.67
N THR A 196 12.42 -41.52 0.19
CA THR A 196 13.72 -42.09 -0.22
C THR A 196 14.07 -43.47 0.34
N ASP A 197 13.22 -44.08 1.18
CA ASP A 197 13.49 -45.41 1.77
C ASP A 197 12.75 -46.59 1.10
N SER A 198 12.31 -46.44 -0.16
CA SER A 198 11.71 -47.56 -0.93
C SER A 198 12.57 -48.07 -2.10
N ALA A 199 13.76 -47.52 -2.33
CA ALA A 199 14.61 -47.90 -3.47
C ALA A 199 15.75 -48.89 -3.14
N ALA A 200 15.88 -49.36 -1.89
CA ALA A 200 16.98 -50.22 -1.46
C ALA A 200 16.60 -51.69 -1.18
N ALA A 201 15.34 -52.11 -1.38
CA ALA A 201 14.86 -53.45 -1.01
C ALA A 201 14.28 -54.29 -2.18
N ALA A 202 14.79 -54.13 -3.40
CA ALA A 202 14.32 -54.89 -4.57
C ALA A 202 15.45 -55.49 -5.43
N ALA A 203 16.66 -55.67 -4.88
CA ALA A 203 17.80 -56.25 -5.59
C ALA A 203 18.15 -57.69 -5.19
N GLU A 204 17.32 -58.37 -4.38
CA GLU A 204 17.66 -59.68 -3.84
C GLU A 204 16.46 -60.64 -3.82
N SER A 205 15.83 -60.91 -4.98
CA SER A 205 15.01 -62.13 -5.20
C SER A 205 14.53 -62.24 -6.66
N ALA A 206 15.40 -62.70 -7.57
CA ALA A 206 14.99 -63.30 -8.85
C ALA A 206 16.15 -64.07 -9.49
N ALA A 207 16.77 -64.97 -8.73
CA ALA A 207 17.73 -65.95 -9.23
C ALA A 207 17.21 -67.36 -8.96
N THR A 208 16.09 -67.77 -9.59
CA THR A 208 15.75 -69.19 -9.78
C THR A 208 14.59 -69.36 -10.76
N ALA A 209 14.66 -70.40 -11.60
CA ALA A 209 13.73 -70.83 -12.68
C ALA A 209 14.00 -70.17 -14.06
N ALA A 210 14.98 -70.60 -14.87
CA ALA A 210 15.26 -71.92 -15.44
C ALA A 210 14.15 -72.46 -16.38
N LEU A 211 14.58 -72.74 -17.62
CA LEU A 211 14.19 -73.89 -18.45
C LEU A 211 12.91 -73.76 -19.32
N VAL A 212 13.06 -74.28 -20.56
CA VAL A 212 12.05 -74.60 -21.59
C VAL A 212 11.81 -73.52 -22.67
N ALA A 213 12.65 -73.53 -23.72
CA ALA A 213 12.32 -74.05 -25.07
C ALA A 213 13.52 -73.82 -26.01
#